data_AF-A0A2D7TPF5-F1
#
_entry.id   AF-A0A2D7TPF5-F1
#
_cell.length_a   1.000
_cell.length_b   1.000
_cell.length_c   1.000
_cell.angle_alpha   90.00
_cell.angle_beta   90.00
_cell.angle_gamma   90.00
#
_symmetry.space_group_name_H-M   'P 1'
#
loop_
_entity.id
_entity.type
_entity.pdbx_description
1 polymer ?
#
loop_
_entity_poly.entity_id
_entity_poly.type
_entity_poly.pdbx_seq_one_letter_code
_entity_poly.pdbx_strand_id
1 'polypeptide(L)'
;MKNLIIGTLLLCITIISKPSYSQGNPEDQYRQMGGVVGLTELCFETKELETALFQQVGNVFYTSPEMGRVMFELLYVYFDSYEVAKSKKVIWNGTLQAYNTNIFDCSEENKTVIKSFEQQLIAGLK
;
A
#
# COMPACT_ATOMS: atom_id res chain seq x y z
N MET A 1 -15.91 43.05 8.64
CA MET A 1 -16.74 42.33 7.66
C MET A 1 -15.91 42.09 6.40
N LYS A 2 -15.72 40.81 6.03
CA LYS A 2 -15.67 40.24 4.66
C LYS A 2 -14.78 41.00 3.64
N ASN A 3 -13.61 40.53 3.21
CA ASN A 3 -13.37 39.28 2.46
C ASN A 3 -11.85 39.00 2.36
N LEU A 4 -11.29 38.17 3.24
CA LEU A 4 -9.90 37.72 3.10
C LEU A 4 -9.73 36.25 3.53
N ILE A 5 -10.69 35.39 3.19
CA ILE A 5 -10.64 33.96 3.53
C ILE A 5 -11.23 33.10 2.40
N ILE A 6 -10.85 33.37 1.14
CA ILE A 6 -11.30 32.52 0.01
C ILE A 6 -10.11 31.99 -0.82
N GLY A 7 -8.89 32.50 -0.62
CA GLY A 7 -7.72 32.11 -1.43
C GLY A 7 -6.95 30.88 -0.96
N THR A 8 -7.12 30.42 0.29
CA THR A 8 -6.19 29.43 0.91
C THR A 8 -6.87 28.17 1.43
N LEU A 9 -8.14 27.96 1.08
CA LEU A 9 -8.96 26.85 1.59
C LEU A 9 -9.34 25.82 0.50
N LEU A 10 -8.58 25.76 -0.59
CA LEU A 10 -8.91 24.90 -1.75
C LEU A 10 -7.83 23.86 -2.10
N LEU A 11 -6.73 23.76 -1.33
CA LEU A 11 -5.64 22.81 -1.62
C LEU A 11 -5.48 21.66 -0.60
N CYS A 12 -6.29 21.62 0.48
CA CYS A 12 -6.10 20.64 1.56
C CYS A 12 -7.25 19.64 1.75
N ILE A 13 -8.20 19.53 0.81
CA ILE A 13 -9.42 18.70 0.99
C ILE A 13 -9.45 17.46 0.07
N THR A 14 -8.45 17.24 -0.80
CA THR A 14 -8.44 16.10 -1.73
C THR A 14 -7.64 14.87 -1.28
N ILE A 15 -7.09 14.82 -0.06
CA ILE A 15 -6.27 13.67 0.42
C ILE A 15 -6.92 12.91 1.59
N ILE A 16 -8.21 13.15 1.86
CA ILE A 16 -9.00 12.33 2.80
C ILE A 16 -10.26 11.80 2.10
N SER A 17 -10.17 11.47 0.81
CA SER A 17 -10.87 10.27 0.38
C SER A 17 -10.14 9.13 1.07
N LYS A 18 -10.83 8.39 1.92
CA LYS A 18 -10.40 7.06 2.37
C LYS A 18 -9.62 6.40 1.22
N PRO A 19 -8.50 5.71 1.46
CA PRO A 19 -8.12 4.72 0.48
C PRO A 19 -9.28 3.74 0.49
N SER A 20 -10.24 3.94 -0.40
CA SER A 20 -10.96 2.86 -0.99
C SER A 20 -9.85 2.02 -1.58
N TYR A 21 -9.29 1.11 -0.77
CA TYR A 21 -8.68 -0.11 -1.28
C TYR A 21 -9.69 -0.57 -2.31
N SER A 22 -9.33 -0.35 -3.57
CA SER A 22 -10.28 -0.40 -4.66
C SER A 22 -11.00 -1.72 -4.52
N GLN A 23 -12.33 -1.69 -4.56
CA GLN A 23 -13.09 -2.86 -4.98
C GLN A 23 -12.73 -3.13 -6.45
N GLY A 24 -11.49 -3.59 -6.65
CA GLY A 24 -10.79 -3.77 -7.91
C GLY A 24 -10.15 -5.15 -7.89
N ASN A 25 -9.54 -5.50 -9.02
CA ASN A 25 -8.90 -6.80 -9.23
C ASN A 25 -8.03 -7.18 -8.00
N PRO A 26 -8.20 -8.38 -7.41
CA PRO A 26 -7.35 -8.86 -6.32
C PRO A 26 -5.85 -8.68 -6.58
N GLU A 27 -5.40 -8.77 -7.83
CA GLU A 27 -4.02 -8.47 -8.21
C GLU A 27 -3.60 -7.05 -7.85
N ASP A 28 -4.45 -6.04 -8.11
CA ASP A 28 -4.15 -4.63 -7.81
C ASP A 28 -3.96 -4.40 -6.31
N GLN A 29 -4.72 -5.13 -5.47
CA GLN A 29 -4.59 -5.10 -4.02
C GLN A 29 -3.27 -5.73 -3.59
N TYR A 30 -2.91 -6.91 -4.12
CA TYR A 30 -1.65 -7.58 -3.78
C TYR A 30 -0.43 -6.80 -4.30
N ARG A 31 -0.53 -6.13 -5.45
CA ARG A 31 0.51 -5.19 -5.92
C ARG A 31 0.69 -4.03 -4.95
N GLN A 32 -0.40 -3.43 -4.46
CA GLN A 32 -0.33 -2.36 -3.46
C GLN A 32 0.30 -2.84 -2.16
N MET A 33 -0.15 -3.98 -1.64
CA MET A 33 0.39 -4.60 -0.43
C MET A 33 1.90 -4.84 -0.55
N GLY A 34 2.33 -5.50 -1.63
CA GLY A 34 3.75 -5.79 -1.87
C GLY A 34 4.58 -4.52 -1.95
N GLY A 35 4.09 -3.51 -2.69
CA GLY A 35 4.80 -2.26 -2.84
C GLY A 35 4.95 -1.48 -1.53
N VAL A 36 3.89 -1.39 -0.73
CA VAL A 36 3.95 -0.71 0.58
C VAL A 36 4.88 -1.47 1.53
N VAL A 37 4.81 -2.80 1.57
CA VAL A 37 5.72 -3.60 2.41
C VAL A 37 7.17 -3.40 1.99
N GLY A 38 7.46 -3.42 0.68
CA GLY A 38 8.80 -3.21 0.15
C GLY A 38 9.36 -1.84 0.55
N LEU A 39 8.56 -0.78 0.46
CA LEU A 39 8.96 0.56 0.92
C LEU A 39 9.13 0.64 2.44
N THR A 40 8.22 0.03 3.21
CA THR A 40 8.30 0.03 4.67
C THR A 40 9.58 -0.69 5.14
N GLU A 41 9.88 -1.87 4.59
CA GLU A 41 11.10 -2.59 4.92
C GLU A 41 12.35 -1.78 4.53
N LEU A 42 12.35 -1.20 3.32
CA LEU A 42 13.48 -0.42 2.83
C LEU A 42 13.76 0.82 3.69
N CYS A 43 12.73 1.59 4.04
CA CYS A 43 12.91 2.90 4.67
C CYS A 43 12.92 2.86 6.21
N PHE A 44 12.44 1.78 6.82
CA PHE A 44 12.36 1.62 8.28
C PHE A 44 13.10 0.39 8.81
N GLU A 45 13.72 -0.41 7.94
CA GLU A 45 14.52 -1.59 8.30
C GLU A 45 13.76 -2.60 9.19
N THR A 46 12.47 -2.78 8.89
CA THR A 46 11.56 -3.64 9.66
C THR A 46 10.74 -4.57 8.77
N LYS A 47 10.40 -5.75 9.31
CA LYS A 47 9.54 -6.77 8.67
C LYS A 47 8.19 -6.94 9.37
N GLU A 48 7.83 -6.04 10.28
CA GLU A 48 6.59 -6.15 11.06
C GLU A 48 5.34 -6.22 10.19
N LEU A 49 5.23 -5.36 9.19
CA LEU A 49 4.09 -5.35 8.26
C LEU A 49 4.02 -6.64 7.43
N GLU A 50 5.15 -7.10 6.89
CA GLU A 50 5.23 -8.38 6.15
C GLU A 50 4.77 -9.55 7.02
N THR A 51 5.26 -9.58 8.27
CA THR A 51 4.92 -10.64 9.22
C THR A 51 3.43 -10.65 9.54
N ALA A 52 2.85 -9.48 9.83
CA ALA A 52 1.41 -9.36 10.11
C ALA A 52 0.55 -9.81 8.91
N LEU A 53 0.96 -9.45 7.68
CA LEU A 53 0.29 -9.87 6.46
C LEU A 53 0.36 -11.38 6.23
N PHE A 54 1.54 -11.98 6.40
CA PHE A 54 1.70 -13.42 6.18
C PHE A 54 1.05 -14.28 7.26
N GLN A 55 0.90 -13.78 8.48
CA GLN A 55 0.04 -14.41 9.48
C GLN A 55 -1.41 -14.51 9.00
N GLN A 56 -1.96 -13.43 8.40
CA GLN A 56 -3.32 -13.45 7.86
C GLN A 56 -3.44 -14.40 6.66
N VAL A 57 -2.47 -14.37 5.74
CA VAL A 57 -2.43 -15.30 4.60
C VAL A 57 -2.36 -16.75 5.09
N GLY A 58 -1.52 -17.05 6.07
CA GLY A 58 -1.40 -18.39 6.67
C GLY A 58 -2.73 -18.88 7.29
N ASN A 59 -3.46 -18.00 7.97
CA ASN A 59 -4.78 -18.31 8.52
C ASN A 59 -5.80 -18.63 7.41
N VAL A 60 -5.77 -17.91 6.29
CA VAL A 60 -6.62 -18.20 5.12
C VAL A 60 -6.28 -19.58 4.54
N PHE A 61 -5.00 -19.90 4.36
CA PHE A 61 -4.60 -21.23 3.88
C PHE A 61 -5.05 -22.37 4.80
N TYR A 62 -4.97 -22.17 6.11
CA TYR A 62 -5.40 -23.16 7.09
C TYR A 62 -6.92 -23.41 7.05
N THR A 63 -7.71 -22.35 6.81
CA THR A 63 -9.18 -22.41 6.87
C THR A 63 -9.85 -22.68 5.52
N SER A 64 -9.18 -22.37 4.41
CA SER A 64 -9.70 -22.47 3.03
C SER A 64 -8.62 -23.01 2.07
N PRO A 65 -8.15 -24.26 2.25
CA PRO A 65 -7.02 -24.82 1.48
C PRO A 65 -7.26 -24.89 -0.04
N GLU A 66 -8.52 -24.96 -0.49
CA GLU A 66 -8.92 -24.95 -1.89
C GLU A 66 -8.54 -23.66 -2.63
N MET A 67 -8.38 -22.56 -1.89
CA MET A 67 -7.93 -21.28 -2.44
C MET A 67 -6.42 -21.25 -2.72
N GLY A 68 -5.70 -22.34 -2.42
CA GLY A 68 -4.24 -22.31 -2.41
C GLY A 68 -3.62 -21.88 -3.73
N ARG A 69 -4.14 -22.35 -4.88
CA ARG A 69 -3.64 -21.93 -6.20
C ARG A 69 -3.80 -20.42 -6.42
N VAL A 70 -4.98 -19.89 -6.15
CA VAL A 70 -5.28 -18.46 -6.31
C VAL A 70 -4.39 -17.63 -5.38
N MET A 71 -4.22 -18.08 -4.15
CA MET A 71 -3.34 -17.41 -3.19
C MET A 71 -1.87 -17.41 -3.63
N PHE A 72 -1.36 -18.49 -4.21
CA PHE A 72 0.00 -18.51 -4.76
C PHE A 72 0.17 -17.53 -5.93
N GLU A 73 -0.82 -17.44 -6.83
CA GLU A 73 -0.81 -16.48 -7.94
C GLU A 73 -0.80 -15.03 -7.42
N LEU A 74 -1.61 -14.73 -6.40
CA LEU A 74 -1.64 -13.40 -5.77
C LEU A 74 -0.36 -13.08 -4.99
N LEU A 75 0.22 -14.06 -4.29
CA LEU A 75 1.52 -13.89 -3.62
C LEU A 75 2.65 -13.62 -4.60
N TYR A 76 2.63 -14.24 -5.79
CA TYR A 76 3.60 -13.92 -6.83
C TYR A 76 3.51 -12.44 -7.25
N VAL A 77 2.29 -11.94 -7.46
CA VAL A 77 2.03 -10.53 -7.78
C VAL A 77 2.49 -9.60 -6.67
N TYR A 78 2.30 -9.99 -5.41
CA TYR A 78 2.81 -9.28 -4.25
C TYR A 78 4.34 -9.19 -4.26
N PHE A 79 5.06 -10.30 -4.46
CA PHE A 79 6.52 -10.31 -4.41
C PHE A 79 7.15 -9.55 -5.57
N ASP A 80 6.56 -9.65 -6.77
CA ASP A 80 6.97 -8.83 -7.92
C ASP A 80 6.89 -7.32 -7.59
N SER A 81 5.76 -6.89 -7.03
CA SER A 81 5.59 -5.48 -6.64
C SER A 81 6.48 -5.06 -5.47
N TYR A 82 6.74 -5.95 -4.52
CA TYR A 82 7.67 -5.74 -3.42
C TYR A 82 9.10 -5.46 -3.92
N GLU A 83 9.60 -6.26 -4.87
CA GLU A 83 10.93 -6.06 -5.46
C GLU A 83 10.98 -4.78 -6.30
N VAL A 84 9.91 -4.46 -7.04
CA VAL A 84 9.80 -3.19 -7.76
C VAL A 84 9.85 -2.01 -6.80
N ALA A 85 9.16 -2.07 -5.66
CA ALA A 85 9.21 -1.01 -4.66
C ALA A 85 10.61 -0.85 -4.06
N LYS A 86 11.30 -1.94 -3.73
CA LYS A 86 12.65 -1.85 -3.16
C LYS A 86 13.68 -1.31 -4.15
N SER A 87 13.58 -1.70 -5.42
CA SER A 87 14.54 -1.33 -6.47
C SER A 87 14.28 0.04 -7.09
N LYS A 88 13.01 0.36 -7.38
CA LYS A 88 12.60 1.58 -8.09
C LYS A 88 11.97 2.64 -7.17
N LYS A 89 11.66 2.29 -5.92
CA LYS A 89 11.04 3.18 -4.92
C LYS A 89 9.72 3.77 -5.39
N VAL A 90 8.90 2.95 -6.07
CA VAL A 90 7.55 3.31 -6.54
C VAL A 90 6.54 2.30 -6.02
N ILE A 91 5.27 2.70 -5.97
CA ILE A 91 4.15 1.86 -5.53
C ILE A 91 3.06 1.81 -6.59
N TRP A 92 2.36 0.68 -6.65
CA TRP A 92 1.23 0.49 -7.55
C TRP A 92 0.06 1.41 -7.17
N ASN A 93 -0.46 2.15 -8.14
CA ASN A 93 -1.67 2.96 -8.00
C ASN A 93 -2.83 2.18 -8.62
N GLY A 94 -3.61 1.47 -7.79
CA GLY A 94 -4.70 0.63 -8.28
C GLY A 94 -5.82 1.38 -9.00
N THR A 95 -5.99 2.68 -8.75
CA THR A 95 -6.99 3.48 -9.49
C THR A 95 -6.56 3.73 -10.94
N LEU A 96 -5.26 3.92 -11.16
CA LEU A 96 -4.69 4.16 -12.49
C LEU A 96 -4.20 2.88 -13.17
N GLN A 97 -4.20 1.75 -12.45
CA GLN A 97 -3.62 0.47 -12.90
C GLN A 97 -2.20 0.63 -13.45
N ALA A 98 -1.39 1.42 -12.74
CA ALA A 98 0.00 1.72 -13.10
C ALA A 98 0.82 2.01 -11.84
N TYR A 99 2.14 1.89 -11.92
CA TYR A 99 3.02 2.41 -10.86
C TYR A 99 2.97 3.93 -10.82
N ASN A 100 2.99 4.50 -9.61
CA ASN A 100 3.10 5.94 -9.42
C ASN A 100 4.39 6.47 -10.06
N THR A 101 4.32 7.68 -10.60
CA THR A 101 5.48 8.41 -11.11
C THR A 101 6.33 9.03 -9.99
N ASN A 102 5.77 9.13 -8.78
CA ASN A 102 6.47 9.65 -7.61
C ASN A 102 7.44 8.60 -7.06
N ILE A 103 8.67 9.05 -6.78
CA ILE A 103 9.72 8.23 -6.16
C ILE A 103 9.71 8.48 -4.65
N PHE A 104 9.59 7.42 -3.87
CA PHE A 104 9.53 7.43 -2.41
C PHE A 104 10.92 7.20 -1.81
N ASP A 105 11.75 8.25 -1.82
CA ASP A 105 13.18 8.20 -1.53
C ASP A 105 13.59 8.18 -0.05
N CYS A 106 12.86 7.52 0.85
CA CYS A 106 13.15 7.41 2.30
C CYS A 106 13.52 8.72 3.02
N SER A 107 13.28 9.89 2.42
CA SER A 107 13.31 11.18 3.09
C SER A 107 12.23 11.23 4.18
N GLU A 108 12.35 12.13 5.15
CA GLU A 108 11.40 12.20 6.27
C GLU A 108 9.95 12.49 5.81
N GLU A 109 9.79 13.26 4.74
CA GLU A 109 8.48 13.47 4.10
C GLU A 109 7.93 12.16 3.52
N ASN A 110 8.73 11.45 2.72
CA ASN A 110 8.32 10.18 2.14
C ASN A 110 8.10 9.09 3.18
N LYS A 111 8.91 9.03 4.24
CA LYS A 111 8.68 8.14 5.39
C LYS A 111 7.34 8.41 6.05
N THR A 112 6.97 9.67 6.24
CA THR A 112 5.64 10.02 6.80
C THR A 112 4.51 9.47 5.92
N VAL A 113 4.64 9.61 4.59
CA VAL A 113 3.66 9.08 3.63
C VAL A 113 3.64 7.53 3.65
N ILE A 114 4.80 6.87 3.60
CA ILE A 114 4.91 5.41 3.66
C ILE A 114 4.28 4.87 4.96
N LYS A 115 4.53 5.52 6.10
CA LYS A 115 3.93 5.12 7.38
C LYS A 115 2.41 5.23 7.36
N SER A 116 1.86 6.23 6.65
CA SER A 116 0.41 6.34 6.46
C SER A 116 -0.14 5.17 5.65
N PHE A 117 0.56 4.69 4.62
CA PHE A 117 0.16 3.51 3.86
C PHE A 117 0.23 2.24 4.70
N GLU A 118 1.31 2.04 5.47
CA GLU A 118 1.44 0.92 6.40
C GLU A 118 0.27 0.89 7.40
N GLN A 119 -0.07 2.04 8.01
CA GLN A 119 -1.18 2.13 8.95
C GLN A 119 -2.53 1.78 8.30
N GLN A 120 -2.74 2.18 7.04
CA GLN A 120 -3.94 1.82 6.28
C GLN A 120 -4.02 0.31 6.02
N LEU A 121 -2.90 -0.33 5.68
CA LEU A 121 -2.84 -1.79 5.54
C LEU A 121 -3.16 -2.48 6.85
N ILE A 122 -2.49 -2.11 7.95
CA ILE A 122 -2.71 -2.70 9.28
C ILE A 122 -4.17 -2.56 9.72
N ALA A 123 -4.80 -1.41 9.45
CA ALA A 123 -6.21 -1.18 9.75
C ALA A 123 -7.14 -2.10 8.95
N GLY A 124 -6.76 -2.49 7.73
CA GLY A 124 -7.52 -3.43 6.89
C GLY A 124 -7.34 -4.90 7.28
N LEU A 125 -6.37 -5.24 8.14
CA LEU A 125 -6.13 -6.61 8.64
C LEU A 125 -6.92 -6.94 9.92
N LYS A 126 -7.62 -5.96 10.49
CA LYS A 126 -8.46 -6.11 11.70
C LYS A 126 -9.92 -6.30 11.32
#